data_AF-A0AAJ1P119-F1
#
_entry.id   AF-A0AAJ1P119-F1
#
_cell.length_a   1.000
_cell.length_b   1.000
_cell.length_c   1.000
_cell.angle_alpha   90.00
_cell.angle_beta   90.00
_cell.angle_gamma   90.00
#
_symmetry.space_group_name_H-M   'P 1'
#
loop_
_entity.id
_entity.type
_entity.pdbx_description
1 polymer ?
#
loop_
_entity_poly.entity_id
_entity_poly.type
_entity_poly.pdbx_seq_one_letter_code
_entity_poly.pdbx_strand_id
1 'polypeptide(L)'
;MLSERLVYFRKKNKLTQNDVAYHLNVVRSTYTNWEAGRSEPDISTLIKICDLYNISIDNLVGREYRMPPQFEVILDQISDLDTEPQKKVLNLLVEYTYLVKKYFM
;
A
#
# COMPACT_ATOMS: atom_id res chain seq x y z
N MET A 1 14.64 -3.93 3.82
CA MET A 1 15.09 -2.86 2.90
C MET A 1 14.21 -2.82 1.65
N LEU A 2 14.22 -1.73 0.85
CA LEU A 2 13.39 -1.62 -0.37
C LEU A 2 13.64 -2.76 -1.36
N SER A 3 14.91 -3.11 -1.59
CA SER A 3 15.34 -4.21 -2.46
C SER A 3 14.65 -5.55 -2.13
N GLU A 4 14.58 -5.92 -0.85
CA GLU A 4 13.91 -7.13 -0.38
C GLU A 4 12.39 -7.08 -0.62
N ARG A 5 11.78 -5.89 -0.45
CA ARG A 5 10.34 -5.70 -0.68
C ARG A 5 10.00 -5.81 -2.16
N LEU A 6 10.85 -5.31 -3.06
CA LEU A 6 10.71 -5.50 -4.50
C LEU A 6 10.72 -7.00 -4.87
N VAL A 7 11.67 -7.77 -4.32
CA VAL A 7 11.73 -9.23 -4.50
C VAL A 7 10.46 -9.90 -3.96
N TYR A 8 10.00 -9.49 -2.77
CA TYR A 8 8.79 -10.03 -2.15
C TYR A 8 7.55 -9.80 -3.02
N PHE A 9 7.26 -8.56 -3.42
CA PHE A 9 6.05 -8.26 -4.19
C PHE A 9 6.09 -8.88 -5.58
N ARG A 10 7.26 -8.92 -6.23
CA ARG A 10 7.41 -9.61 -7.51
C ARG A 10 7.07 -11.09 -7.38
N LYS A 11 7.66 -11.78 -6.40
CA LYS A 11 7.42 -13.22 -6.18
C LYS A 11 5.97 -13.49 -5.77
N LYS A 12 5.37 -12.64 -4.93
CA LYS A 12 3.96 -12.73 -4.54
C LYS A 12 3.02 -12.67 -5.74
N ASN A 13 3.35 -11.85 -6.73
CA ASN A 13 2.60 -11.71 -7.99
C ASN A 13 3.03 -12.72 -9.07
N LYS A 14 3.92 -13.67 -8.75
CA LYS A 14 4.42 -14.71 -9.68
C LYS A 14 5.07 -14.16 -10.95
N LEU A 15 5.68 -12.97 -10.87
CA LEU A 15 6.35 -12.33 -12.00
C LEU A 15 7.85 -12.63 -12.03
N THR A 16 8.43 -12.72 -13.22
CA THR A 16 9.88 -12.73 -13.41
C THR A 16 10.43 -11.31 -13.36
N GLN A 17 11.76 -11.18 -13.18
CA GLN A 17 12.41 -9.86 -13.27
C GLN A 17 12.23 -9.21 -14.66
N ASN A 18 12.08 -10.04 -15.70
CA ASN A 18 11.87 -9.56 -17.05
C ASN A 18 10.45 -8.99 -17.23
N ASP A 19 9.44 -9.65 -16.65
CA ASP A 19 8.05 -9.19 -16.72
C ASP A 19 7.89 -7.83 -16.04
N VAL A 20 8.46 -7.68 -14.83
CA VAL A 20 8.40 -6.40 -14.12
C VAL A 20 9.13 -5.30 -14.88
N ALA A 21 10.32 -5.59 -15.40
CA ALA A 21 11.07 -4.62 -16.20
C ALA A 21 10.28 -4.17 -17.45
N TYR A 22 9.61 -5.11 -18.12
CA TYR A 22 8.72 -4.84 -19.25
C TYR A 22 7.54 -3.94 -18.84
N HIS A 23 6.84 -4.26 -17.74
CA HIS A 23 5.72 -3.45 -17.25
C HIS A 23 6.14 -2.02 -16.85
N LEU A 24 7.34 -1.86 -16.29
CA LEU A 24 7.86 -0.57 -15.86
C LEU A 24 8.52 0.23 -17.01
N ASN A 25 8.64 -0.37 -18.19
CA ASN A 25 9.38 0.17 -19.34
C ASN A 25 10.84 0.50 -19.00
N VAL A 26 11.53 -0.44 -18.37
CA VAL A 26 12.96 -0.34 -18.03
C VAL A 26 13.74 -1.55 -18.51
N VAL A 27 15.05 -1.42 -18.63
CA VAL A 27 15.92 -2.55 -18.97
C VAL A 27 15.94 -3.55 -17.81
N ARG A 28 15.91 -4.84 -18.11
CA ARG A 28 15.95 -5.91 -17.10
C ARG A 28 17.10 -5.75 -16.09
N SER A 29 18.30 -5.37 -16.55
CA SER A 29 19.47 -5.15 -15.69
C SER A 29 19.24 -4.05 -14.65
N THR A 30 18.50 -3.00 -15.01
CA THR A 30 18.09 -1.93 -14.08
C THR A 30 17.23 -2.49 -12.95
N TYR A 31 16.21 -3.27 -13.28
CA TYR A 31 15.36 -3.90 -12.27
C TYR A 31 16.12 -4.92 -11.41
N THR A 32 17.04 -5.70 -12.01
CA THR A 32 17.94 -6.61 -11.28
C THR A 32 18.83 -5.85 -10.29
N ASN A 33 19.32 -4.65 -10.65
CA ASN A 33 20.12 -3.83 -9.74
C ASN A 33 19.31 -3.31 -8.56
N TRP A 34 18.03 -2.97 -8.76
CA TRP A 34 17.13 -2.59 -7.67
C TRP A 34 16.89 -3.74 -6.68
N GLU A 35 16.59 -4.94 -7.18
CA GLU A 35 16.42 -6.12 -6.32
C GLU A 35 17.71 -6.52 -5.59
N ALA A 36 18.87 -6.20 -6.17
CA ALA A 36 20.17 -6.43 -5.55
C ALA A 36 20.64 -5.28 -4.64
N GLY A 37 19.88 -4.18 -4.54
CA GLY A 37 20.24 -3.00 -3.74
C GLY A 37 21.45 -2.22 -4.26
N ARG A 38 21.84 -2.39 -5.53
CA ARG A 38 22.97 -1.68 -6.16
C ARG A 38 22.60 -0.27 -6.65
N SER A 39 21.33 -0.04 -6.90
CA SER A 39 20.75 1.24 -7.27
C SER A 39 19.31 1.29 -6.77
N GLU A 40 18.68 2.47 -6.82
CA GLU A 40 17.29 2.65 -6.43
C GLU A 40 16.45 3.18 -7.60
N PRO A 41 15.15 2.83 -7.65
CA PRO A 41 14.21 3.45 -8.59
C PRO A 41 13.94 4.91 -8.17
N ASP A 42 13.64 5.76 -9.14
CA ASP A 42 13.17 7.13 -8.86
C ASP A 42 11.71 7.13 -8.38
N ILE A 43 11.23 8.29 -7.91
CA ILE A 43 9.86 8.44 -7.40
C ILE A 43 8.82 8.08 -8.47
N SER A 44 9.05 8.45 -9.73
CA SER A 44 8.12 8.16 -10.81
C SER A 44 7.98 6.65 -11.07
N THR A 45 9.09 5.91 -10.98
CA THR A 45 9.08 4.45 -11.09
C THR A 45 8.46 3.80 -9.85
N LEU A 46 8.72 4.33 -8.65
CA LEU A 46 8.08 3.82 -7.43
C LEU A 46 6.56 3.86 -7.51
N ILE A 47 5.98 4.93 -8.08
CA ILE A 47 4.54 5.03 -8.33
C ILE A 47 4.08 3.90 -9.27
N LYS A 48 4.76 3.70 -10.40
CA LYS A 48 4.43 2.61 -11.33
C LYS A 48 4.53 1.22 -10.69
N ILE A 49 5.48 1.00 -9.80
CA ILE A 49 5.62 -0.25 -9.03
C ILE A 49 4.42 -0.42 -8.09
N CYS A 50 4.00 0.66 -7.43
CA CYS A 50 2.81 0.66 -6.57
C CYS A 50 1.54 0.32 -7.38
N ASP A 51 1.38 0.92 -8.55
CA ASP A 51 0.25 0.66 -9.46
C ASP A 51 0.27 -0.80 -9.97
N LEU A 52 1.43 -1.31 -10.39
CA LEU A 52 1.60 -2.68 -10.87
C LEU A 52 1.16 -3.71 -9.84
N TYR A 53 1.48 -3.47 -8.56
CA TYR A 53 1.15 -4.40 -7.47
C TYR A 53 -0.15 -4.04 -6.73
N ASN A 54 -0.82 -2.96 -7.12
CA ASN A 54 -1.99 -2.40 -6.45
C ASN A 54 -1.77 -2.23 -4.93
N ILE A 55 -0.68 -1.56 -4.55
CA ILE A 55 -0.31 -1.26 -3.17
C ILE A 55 -0.01 0.23 -2.98
N SER A 56 -0.05 0.71 -1.74
CA SER A 56 0.44 2.07 -1.42
C SER A 56 1.97 2.13 -1.37
N ILE A 57 2.52 3.34 -1.49
CA ILE A 57 3.97 3.55 -1.34
C ILE A 57 4.45 3.20 0.07
N ASP A 58 3.65 3.48 1.11
CA ASP A 58 3.95 3.08 2.49
C ASP A 58 4.12 1.55 2.60
N ASN A 59 3.23 0.80 1.94
CA ASN A 59 3.37 -0.65 1.83
C ASN A 59 4.60 -1.05 1.02
N LEU A 60 4.94 -0.36 -0.07
CA LEU A 60 6.12 -0.71 -0.85
C LEU A 60 7.41 -0.51 -0.05
N VAL A 61 7.54 0.60 0.67
CA VAL A 61 8.77 0.95 1.41
C VAL A 61 8.83 0.37 2.82
N GLY A 62 7.74 -0.26 3.28
CA GLY A 62 7.67 -0.86 4.62
C GLY A 62 7.46 0.16 5.72
N ARG A 63 6.83 1.29 5.39
CA ARG A 63 6.34 2.24 6.38
C ARG A 63 5.01 1.73 6.91
N GLU A 64 5.03 1.27 8.15
CA GLU A 64 3.79 0.94 8.85
C GLU A 64 3.11 2.24 9.26
N TYR A 65 1.82 2.36 8.91
CA TYR A 65 0.99 3.39 9.52
C TYR A 65 0.81 3.03 10.99
N ARG A 66 1.51 3.76 11.88
CA ARG A 66 1.22 3.68 13.30
C ARG A 66 -0.08 4.41 13.54
N MET A 67 -1.12 3.63 13.80
CA MET A 67 -2.38 4.13 14.33
C MET A 67 -2.07 4.95 15.59
N PRO A 68 -2.54 6.20 15.69
CA PRO A 68 -2.41 6.94 16.94
C PRO A 68 -3.05 6.12 18.07
N PRO A 69 -2.46 6.06 19.28
CA PRO A 69 -2.93 5.17 20.34
C PRO A 69 -4.43 5.31 20.66
N GLN A 70 -4.96 6.53 20.52
CA GLN A 70 -6.39 6.83 20.67
C GLN A 70 -7.30 6.07 19.68
N PHE A 71 -6.82 5.73 18.48
CA PHE A 71 -7.59 4.92 17.52
C PHE A 71 -7.59 3.43 17.85
N GLU A 72 -6.53 2.89 18.45
CA GLU A 72 -6.52 1.49 18.91
C GLU A 72 -7.56 1.29 20.01
N VAL A 73 -7.68 2.24 20.94
CA VAL A 73 -8.73 2.25 21.97
C VAL A 73 -10.12 2.27 21.35
N ILE A 74 -10.34 3.09 20.32
CA ILE A 74 -11.64 3.16 19.62
C ILE A 74 -11.93 1.83 18.90
N LEU A 75 -10.94 1.21 18.25
CA LEU A 75 -11.13 -0.05 17.55
C LEU A 75 -11.38 -1.22 18.50
N ASP A 76 -10.69 -1.27 19.64
CA ASP A 76 -10.88 -2.27 20.70
C ASP A 76 -12.29 -2.16 21.30
N GLN A 77 -12.71 -0.93 21.62
CA GLN A 77 -14.08 -0.62 22.05
C GLN A 77 -15.12 -0.97 20.98
N ILE A 78 -14.79 -0.82 19.69
CA ILE A 78 -15.67 -1.18 18.60
C ILE A 78 -15.67 -2.70 18.38
N SER A 79 -14.55 -3.42 18.52
CA SER A 79 -14.49 -4.87 18.27
C SER A 79 -15.22 -5.70 19.31
N ASP A 80 -15.37 -5.17 20.52
CA ASP A 80 -16.14 -5.79 21.61
C ASP A 80 -17.65 -5.58 21.51
N LEU A 81 -18.09 -4.69 20.62
CA LEU A 81 -19.51 -4.56 20.33
C LEU A 81 -19.92 -5.78 19.47
N ASP A 82 -21.03 -6.44 19.81
CA ASP A 82 -21.70 -7.39 18.94
C ASP A 82 -23.03 -6.78 18.50
N THR A 83 -23.54 -7.22 17.35
CA THR A 83 -24.78 -6.84 16.67
C THR A 83 -24.79 -5.56 15.80
N GLU A 84 -25.68 -5.57 14.81
CA GLU A 84 -25.99 -4.56 13.77
C GLU A 84 -25.73 -3.06 14.06
N PRO A 85 -25.89 -2.51 15.28
CA PRO A 85 -25.56 -1.10 15.56
C PRO A 85 -24.16 -0.64 15.13
N GLN A 86 -23.11 -1.48 15.25
CA GLN A 86 -21.76 -1.06 14.84
C GLN A 86 -21.61 -0.88 13.34
N LYS A 87 -22.23 -1.78 12.55
CA LYS A 87 -22.25 -1.66 11.09
C LYS A 87 -22.92 -0.35 10.68
N LYS A 88 -23.96 0.05 11.42
CA LYS A 88 -24.67 1.32 11.19
C LYS A 88 -23.80 2.53 11.52
N VAL A 89 -23.06 2.49 12.63
CA VAL A 89 -22.09 3.55 12.98
C VAL A 89 -20.96 3.63 11.95
N LEU A 90 -20.40 2.49 11.54
CA LEU A 90 -19.36 2.44 10.51
C LEU A 90 -19.87 3.00 9.18
N ASN A 91 -21.07 2.62 8.75
CA ASN A 91 -21.70 3.17 7.53
C ASN A 91 -21.88 4.68 7.62
N LEU A 92 -22.36 5.20 8.76
CA LEU A 92 -22.50 6.64 9.00
C LEU A 92 -21.17 7.38 8.92
N LEU A 93 -20.10 6.82 9.50
CA LEU A 93 -18.76 7.39 9.44
C LEU A 93 -18.23 7.40 8.01
N VAL A 94 -18.41 6.31 7.26
CA VAL A 94 -18.03 6.21 5.85
C VAL A 94 -18.78 7.23 5.00
N GLU A 95 -20.11 7.34 5.17
CA GLU A 95 -20.94 8.33 4.47
C GLU A 95 -20.50 9.76 4.79
N TYR A 96 -20.27 10.08 6.07
CA TYR A 96 -19.79 11.39 6.48
C TYR A 96 -18.44 11.72 5.84
N THR A 97 -17.51 10.76 5.82
CA THR A 97 -16.19 10.96 5.21
C THR A 97 -16.30 11.25 3.72
N TYR A 98 -17.19 10.56 2.99
CA TYR A 98 -17.47 10.83 1.58
C TYR A 98 -18.08 12.23 1.37
N LEU A 99 -19.01 12.62 2.24
CA LEU A 99 -19.71 13.91 2.16
C LEU A 99 -18.73 15.08 2.37
N VAL A 100 -17.86 14.98 3.37
CA VAL A 100 -16.80 15.97 3.60
C VAL A 100 -15.91 16.10 2.36
N LYS A 101 -15.47 14.97 1.80
CA LYS A 101 -14.57 14.95 0.64
C LYS A 101 -15.22 15.45 -0.66
N LYS A 102 -16.54 15.34 -0.80
CA LYS A 102 -17.27 15.77 -2.00
C LYS A 102 -17.65 17.25 -1.99
N TYR A 103 -17.93 17.80 -0.81
CA TYR A 103 -18.51 19.14 -0.68
C TYR A 103 -17.56 20.17 -0.06
N PHE A 104 -16.49 19.73 0.60
CA PHE A 104 -15.59 20.63 1.34
C PHE A 104 -14.12 20.49 0.95
N MET A 105 -13.77 19.55 0.06
CA MET A 105 -12.45 19.39 -0.54
C MET A 105 -12.58 19.36 -2.05
#